data_AF-A0A511T0Q5-F1
#
_entry.id   AF-A0A511T0Q5-F1
#
_cell.length_a   1.000
_cell.length_b   1.000
_cell.length_c   1.000
_cell.angle_alpha   90.00
_cell.angle_beta   90.00
_cell.angle_gamma   90.00
#
_symmetry.space_group_name_H-M   'P 1'
#
loop_
_entity.id
_entity.type
_entity.pdbx_description
1 polymer ?
#
loop_
_entity_poly.entity_id
_entity_poly.type
_entity_poly.pdbx_seq_one_letter_code
_entity_poly.pdbx_strand_id
1 'polypeptide(L)'
;MKRPLLLALLLLPGFAAATPEGERIFQKACVGCHTLTPQPSAATLKKAGGAQMKQKSRPAGEKRVELTSKVRQTPSAELRTWIANPHRVKDDTRCDTRGMSPTEMDALLAYLKTSSRPPSPPLDERLREQLQKDLETRRAQQRTDGIQTYKPAQGKSR
;
A
#
# COMPACT_ATOMS: atom_id res chain seq x y z
N MET A 1 23.37 -37.16 -0.15
CA MET A 1 23.39 -36.19 0.98
C MET A 1 23.15 -34.77 0.47
N LYS A 2 21.90 -34.34 0.27
CA LYS A 2 21.55 -32.94 -0.10
C LYS A 2 20.16 -32.59 0.46
N ARG A 3 20.13 -32.13 1.71
CA ARG A 3 18.92 -31.66 2.43
C ARG A 3 19.07 -30.30 3.17
N PRO A 4 19.96 -29.35 2.82
CA PRO A 4 20.02 -28.08 3.57
C PRO A 4 19.11 -26.96 3.01
N LEU A 5 18.30 -27.20 1.96
CA LEU A 5 17.53 -26.11 1.33
C LEU A 5 16.19 -25.79 2.01
N LEU A 6 15.66 -26.69 2.86
CA LEU A 6 14.34 -26.50 3.49
C LEU A 6 14.36 -25.59 4.73
N LEU A 7 15.53 -25.37 5.35
CA LEU A 7 15.65 -24.53 6.56
C LEU A 7 15.69 -23.02 6.25
N ALA A 8 15.97 -22.62 5.01
CA ALA A 8 16.05 -21.20 4.63
C ALA A 8 14.68 -20.51 4.45
N LEU A 9 13.59 -21.28 4.25
CA LEU A 9 12.24 -20.74 4.10
C LEU A 9 11.54 -20.42 5.43
N LEU A 10 12.12 -20.82 6.57
CA LEU A 10 11.57 -20.53 7.90
C LEU A 10 11.97 -19.15 8.45
N LEU A 11 12.82 -18.40 7.75
CA LEU A 11 13.22 -17.04 8.12
C LEU A 11 12.48 -15.95 7.32
N LEU A 12 11.37 -16.27 6.65
CA LEU A 12 10.55 -15.23 6.03
C LEU A 12 9.92 -14.36 7.14
N PRO A 13 10.26 -13.05 7.22
CA PRO A 13 9.65 -12.15 8.20
C PRO A 13 8.13 -12.12 7.95
N GLY A 14 7.39 -12.33 9.02
CA GLY A 14 5.94 -12.46 9.03
C GLY A 14 5.25 -11.36 8.23
N PHE A 15 4.26 -11.79 7.46
CA PHE A 15 3.38 -10.93 6.67
C PHE A 15 2.95 -9.71 7.48
N ALA A 16 3.29 -8.52 6.99
CA ALA A 16 2.84 -7.24 7.51
C ALA A 16 1.32 -7.07 7.27
N ALA A 17 0.52 -7.81 8.04
CA ALA A 17 -0.88 -7.53 8.23
C ALA A 17 -1.01 -6.29 9.11
N ALA A 18 -2.11 -5.53 8.94
CA ALA A 18 -2.46 -4.46 9.86
C ALA A 18 -2.50 -5.05 11.27
N THR A 19 -1.66 -4.56 12.18
CA THR A 19 -1.61 -5.14 13.52
C THR A 19 -2.89 -4.77 14.26
N PRO A 20 -3.52 -5.72 14.97
CA PRO A 20 -4.72 -5.44 15.76
C PRO A 20 -4.44 -4.37 16.83
N GLU A 21 -3.18 -4.23 17.24
CA GLU A 21 -2.74 -3.17 18.14
C GLU A 21 -2.81 -1.78 17.52
N GLY A 22 -2.37 -1.61 16.27
CA GLY A 22 -2.48 -0.33 15.57
C GLY A 22 -3.94 0.09 15.36
N GLU A 23 -4.83 -0.86 15.13
CA GLU A 23 -6.27 -0.61 15.07
C GLU A 23 -6.83 -0.12 16.42
N ARG A 24 -6.45 -0.76 17.54
CA ARG A 24 -6.88 -0.33 18.88
C ARG A 24 -6.40 1.09 19.21
N ILE A 25 -5.16 1.41 18.86
CA ILE A 25 -4.61 2.76 19.04
C ILE A 25 -5.38 3.77 18.20
N PHE A 26 -5.71 3.43 16.95
CA PHE A 26 -6.55 4.28 16.10
C PHE A 26 -7.96 4.49 16.71
N GLN A 27 -8.59 3.42 17.20
CA GLN A 27 -9.90 3.49 17.87
C GLN A 27 -9.85 4.34 19.14
N LYS A 28 -8.76 4.29 19.91
CA LYS A 28 -8.58 5.05 21.15
C LYS A 28 -8.30 6.53 20.90
N ALA A 29 -7.39 6.84 19.98
CA ALA A 29 -6.83 8.19 19.83
C ALA A 29 -7.38 8.97 18.62
N CYS A 30 -7.79 8.29 17.56
CA CYS A 30 -8.04 8.93 16.27
C CYS A 30 -9.53 8.95 15.89
N VAL A 31 -10.30 7.92 16.28
CA VAL A 31 -11.66 7.71 15.76
C VAL A 31 -12.66 8.80 16.15
N GLY A 32 -12.37 9.58 17.20
CA GLY A 32 -13.22 10.71 17.61
C GLY A 32 -13.28 11.80 16.53
N CYS A 33 -12.16 12.05 15.86
CA CYS A 33 -12.03 13.12 14.86
C CYS A 33 -11.87 12.60 13.43
N HIS A 34 -11.45 11.35 13.27
CA HIS A 34 -11.08 10.78 11.99
C HIS A 34 -11.90 9.55 11.62
N THR A 35 -12.07 9.39 10.32
CA THR A 35 -12.42 8.12 9.73
C THR A 35 -11.23 7.60 8.92
N LEU A 36 -11.12 6.28 8.88
CA LEU A 36 -10.22 5.57 8.01
C LEU A 36 -11.05 4.47 7.39
N THR A 37 -11.36 4.63 6.12
CA THR A 37 -12.17 3.64 5.40
C THR A 37 -11.26 2.53 4.92
N PRO A 38 -11.23 1.35 5.57
CA PRO A 38 -10.41 0.25 5.11
C PRO A 38 -11.05 -0.23 3.81
N GLN A 39 -10.35 -0.06 2.69
CA GLN A 39 -10.87 -0.57 1.42
C GLN A 39 -10.81 -2.11 1.47
N PRO A 40 -11.93 -2.81 1.21
CA PRO A 40 -11.93 -4.26 1.24
C PRO A 40 -10.94 -4.79 0.21
N SER A 41 -10.03 -5.65 0.66
CA SER A 41 -9.18 -6.40 -0.27
C SER A 41 -10.05 -7.31 -1.15
N ALA A 42 -9.61 -7.60 -2.38
CA ALA A 42 -10.30 -8.54 -3.27
C ALA A 42 -10.53 -9.94 -2.62
N ALA A 43 -9.70 -10.31 -1.62
CA ALA A 43 -9.87 -11.54 -0.85
C ALA A 43 -11.07 -11.47 0.14
N THR A 44 -11.38 -10.28 0.65
CA THR A 44 -12.51 -10.05 1.57
C THR A 44 -13.86 -10.08 0.83
N LEU A 45 -13.89 -9.63 -0.43
CA LEU A 45 -15.10 -9.64 -1.26
C LEU A 45 -15.56 -11.06 -1.65
N LYS A 46 -14.62 -12.00 -1.83
CA LYS A 46 -14.97 -13.41 -2.16
C LYS A 46 -15.57 -14.19 -0.99
N LYS A 47 -15.25 -13.85 0.26
CA LYS A 47 -15.76 -14.55 1.45
C LYS A 47 -17.12 -14.04 1.91
N ALA A 48 -17.52 -12.83 1.49
CA ALA A 48 -18.74 -12.15 1.91
C ALA A 48 -19.88 -12.21 0.88
N GLY A 49 -19.79 -13.05 -0.17
CA GLY A 49 -20.89 -13.26 -1.11
C GLY A 49 -21.42 -11.97 -1.75
N GLY A 50 -20.53 -11.05 -2.16
CA GLY A 50 -20.93 -9.82 -2.85
C GLY A 50 -21.66 -8.78 -1.99
N ALA A 51 -21.89 -9.03 -0.71
CA ALA A 51 -22.39 -7.99 0.18
C ALA A 51 -21.24 -7.04 0.51
N GLN A 52 -21.27 -5.84 -0.08
CA GLN A 52 -20.56 -4.69 0.48
C GLN A 52 -20.87 -4.67 1.98
N MET A 53 -19.85 -4.84 2.81
CA MET A 53 -20.00 -4.73 4.26
C MET A 53 -20.53 -3.33 4.50
N LYS A 54 -21.85 -3.21 4.75
CA LYS A 54 -22.51 -1.93 5.01
C LYS A 54 -21.79 -1.36 6.22
N GLN A 55 -20.86 -0.43 6.01
CA GLN A 55 -20.39 0.44 7.06
C GLN A 55 -21.66 1.03 7.65
N LYS A 56 -21.89 0.82 8.96
CA LYS A 56 -23.02 1.43 9.65
C LYS A 56 -23.01 2.91 9.31
N SER A 57 -23.96 3.34 8.47
CA SER A 57 -24.16 4.74 8.12
C SER A 57 -24.41 5.47 9.43
N ARG A 58 -23.43 6.26 9.87
CA ARG A 58 -23.51 7.02 11.12
C ARG A 58 -24.41 8.24 10.94
N PRO A 59 -25.01 8.75 12.03
CA PRO A 59 -25.95 9.85 11.98
C PRO A 59 -25.37 11.08 11.29
N ALA A 60 -26.18 11.70 10.45
CA ALA A 60 -25.83 12.90 9.71
C ALA A 60 -25.53 14.05 10.69
N GLY A 61 -24.29 14.54 10.72
CA GLY A 61 -23.90 15.72 11.52
C GLY A 61 -22.47 15.70 12.07
N GLU A 62 -21.87 14.53 12.29
CA GLU A 62 -20.52 14.40 12.86
C GLU A 62 -19.47 14.41 11.72
N LYS A 63 -18.96 15.59 11.34
CA LYS A 63 -17.93 15.74 10.30
C LYS A 63 -16.58 15.26 10.80
N ARG A 64 -16.31 13.97 10.66
CA ARG A 64 -14.96 13.41 10.83
C ARG A 64 -14.14 13.60 9.57
N VAL A 65 -12.83 13.82 9.74
CA VAL A 65 -11.91 14.00 8.62
C VAL A 65 -11.43 12.62 8.15
N GLU A 66 -11.71 12.29 6.90
CA GLU A 66 -11.28 11.03 6.28
C GLU A 66 -9.78 11.06 5.96
N LEU A 67 -9.03 10.09 6.49
CA LEU A 67 -7.56 10.07 6.40
C LEU A 67 -7.00 9.26 5.21
N THR A 68 -7.78 8.38 4.58
CA THR A 68 -7.27 7.39 3.62
C THR A 68 -6.42 8.01 2.49
N SER A 69 -6.88 9.11 1.88
CA SER A 69 -6.13 9.75 0.79
C SER A 69 -4.86 10.45 1.27
N LYS A 70 -4.91 11.12 2.42
CA LYS A 70 -3.74 11.81 2.99
C LYS A 70 -2.67 10.82 3.40
N VAL A 71 -3.05 9.73 4.08
CA VAL A 71 -2.12 8.68 4.51
C VAL A 71 -1.44 7.99 3.32
N ARG A 72 -2.13 7.82 2.19
CA ARG A 72 -1.53 7.28 0.95
C ARG A 72 -0.43 8.19 0.40
N GLN A 73 -0.70 9.49 0.36
CA GLN A 73 0.18 10.48 -0.27
C GLN A 73 1.37 10.88 0.61
N THR A 74 1.22 10.80 1.93
CA THR A 74 2.25 11.25 2.87
C THR A 74 3.24 10.12 3.19
N PRO A 75 4.56 10.30 3.03
CA PRO A 75 5.57 9.31 3.43
C PRO A 75 5.48 8.93 4.92
N SER A 76 5.89 7.70 5.27
CA SER A 76 5.81 7.22 6.66
C SER A 76 6.60 8.06 7.66
N ALA A 77 7.76 8.60 7.25
CA ALA A 77 8.58 9.47 8.10
C ALA A 77 7.89 10.81 8.39
N GLU A 78 7.21 11.38 7.41
CA GLU A 78 6.44 12.62 7.57
C GLU A 78 5.20 12.39 8.43
N LEU A 79 4.49 11.27 8.24
CA LEU A 79 3.40 10.87 9.13
C LEU A 79 3.89 10.69 10.57
N ARG A 80 5.05 10.04 10.77
CA ARG A 80 5.64 9.89 12.10
C ARG A 80 5.93 11.25 12.74
N THR A 81 6.51 12.17 11.97
CA THR A 81 6.82 13.53 12.44
C THR A 81 5.55 14.29 12.83
N TRP A 82 4.51 14.22 11.99
CA TRP A 82 3.21 14.81 12.27
C TRP A 82 2.58 14.23 13.54
N ILE A 83 2.47 12.91 13.66
CA ILE A 83 1.82 12.25 14.81
C ILE A 83 2.66 12.41 16.09
N ALA A 84 3.99 12.53 16.00
CA ALA A 84 4.81 12.77 17.18
C ALA A 84 4.54 14.14 17.83
N ASN A 85 4.29 15.17 17.02
CA ASN A 85 3.97 16.50 17.53
C ASN A 85 3.22 17.35 16.48
N PRO A 86 1.88 17.24 16.38
CA PRO A 86 1.11 17.96 15.37
C PRO A 86 1.28 19.48 15.48
N HIS A 87 1.33 20.01 16.70
CA HIS A 87 1.48 21.45 16.95
C HIS A 87 2.81 22.00 16.44
N ARG A 88 3.90 21.22 16.43
CA ARG A 88 5.18 21.68 15.86
C ARG A 88 5.18 21.77 14.34
N VAL A 89 4.27 21.05 13.68
CA VAL A 89 4.13 21.09 12.22
C VAL A 89 3.06 22.10 11.80
N LYS A 90 2.01 22.23 12.61
CA LYS A 90 0.92 23.19 12.41
C LYS A 90 0.42 23.70 13.77
N ASP A 91 0.78 24.92 14.13
CA ASP A 91 0.52 25.49 15.45
C ASP A 91 -0.98 25.52 15.82
N ASP A 92 -1.86 25.81 14.85
CA ASP A 92 -3.32 25.92 15.02
C ASP A 92 -4.09 24.58 14.92
N THR A 93 -3.38 23.45 14.90
CA THR A 93 -4.03 22.13 14.84
C THR A 93 -4.77 21.81 16.15
N ARG A 94 -5.89 21.09 16.06
CA ARG A 94 -6.60 20.51 17.21
C ARG A 94 -6.29 19.02 17.41
N CYS A 95 -5.40 18.46 16.58
CA CYS A 95 -4.98 17.07 16.69
C CYS A 95 -3.98 16.96 17.84
N ASP A 96 -4.34 16.24 18.90
CA ASP A 96 -3.45 15.94 20.03
C ASP A 96 -3.16 14.45 20.10
N THR A 97 -1.88 14.12 19.97
CA THR A 97 -1.35 12.76 19.97
C THR A 97 -0.21 12.62 20.99
N ARG A 98 -0.09 13.59 21.91
CA ARG A 98 0.93 13.57 22.97
C ARG A 98 0.76 12.34 23.86
N GLY A 99 1.88 11.82 24.37
CA GLY A 99 1.90 10.67 25.27
C GLY A 99 1.86 9.30 24.59
N MET A 100 1.87 9.25 23.25
CA MET A 100 2.05 8.00 22.52
C MET A 100 3.49 7.52 22.61
N SER A 101 3.70 6.28 23.05
CA SER A 101 5.02 5.66 23.07
C SER A 101 5.54 5.37 21.65
N PRO A 102 6.87 5.23 21.46
CA PRO A 102 7.43 4.91 20.15
C PRO A 102 6.87 3.61 19.53
N THR A 103 6.61 2.59 20.34
CA THR A 103 6.05 1.31 19.88
C THR A 103 4.59 1.44 19.44
N GLU A 104 3.78 2.21 20.18
CA GLU A 104 2.41 2.53 19.77
C GLU A 104 2.39 3.34 18.46
N MET A 105 3.32 4.28 18.31
CA MET A 105 3.49 5.05 17.08
C MET A 105 3.76 4.14 15.88
N ASP A 106 4.70 3.20 16.02
CA ASP A 106 5.03 2.23 14.97
C ASP A 106 3.83 1.34 14.60
N ALA A 107 3.10 0.83 15.61
CA ALA A 107 1.90 0.04 15.39
C ALA A 107 0.80 0.84 14.67
N LEU A 108 0.56 2.08 15.08
CA LEU A 108 -0.41 2.96 14.44
C LEU A 108 -0.04 3.26 12.99
N LEU A 109 1.24 3.59 12.72
CA LEU A 109 1.71 3.86 11.36
C LEU A 109 1.55 2.63 10.45
N ALA A 110 1.87 1.44 10.95
CA ALA A 110 1.67 0.19 10.20
C ALA A 110 0.19 -0.03 9.87
N TYR A 111 -0.71 0.22 10.82
CA TYR A 111 -2.16 0.15 10.60
C TYR A 111 -2.63 1.17 9.56
N LEU A 112 -2.31 2.46 9.75
CA LEU A 112 -2.68 3.53 8.83
C LEU A 112 -2.24 3.22 7.39
N LYS A 113 -0.98 2.78 7.21
CA LYS A 113 -0.44 2.44 5.89
C LYS A 113 -1.10 1.23 5.27
N THR A 114 -1.38 0.20 6.04
CA THR A 114 -1.98 -1.02 5.51
C THR A 114 -3.45 -0.81 5.16
N SER A 115 -4.20 -0.14 6.04
CA SER A 115 -5.62 0.15 5.86
C SER A 115 -5.89 1.15 4.73
N SER A 116 -4.91 2.00 4.39
CA SER A 116 -5.05 2.99 3.32
C SER A 116 -4.59 2.49 1.94
N ARG A 117 -4.13 1.24 1.80
CA ARG A 117 -3.67 0.74 0.49
C ARG A 117 -4.83 0.73 -0.52
N PRO A 118 -4.59 1.13 -1.79
CA PRO A 118 -5.58 0.91 -2.83
C PRO A 118 -5.88 -0.59 -2.93
N PRO A 119 -7.13 -0.97 -3.25
CA PRO A 119 -7.44 -2.37 -3.51
C PRO A 119 -6.57 -2.87 -4.66
N SER A 120 -6.09 -4.11 -4.56
CA SER A 120 -5.43 -4.75 -5.70
C SER A 120 -6.41 -4.78 -6.87
N PRO A 121 -5.96 -4.47 -8.10
CA PRO A 121 -6.78 -4.68 -9.27
C PRO A 121 -7.24 -6.15 -9.36
N PRO A 122 -8.44 -6.39 -9.92
CA PRO A 122 -8.95 -7.73 -10.14
C PRO A 122 -8.02 -8.54 -11.04
N LEU A 123 -8.18 -9.87 -11.04
CA LEU A 123 -7.25 -10.78 -11.71
C LEU A 123 -7.24 -10.58 -13.24
N ASP A 124 -8.41 -10.33 -13.83
CA ASP A 124 -8.55 -10.13 -15.27
C ASP A 124 -7.85 -8.85 -15.74
N GLU A 125 -7.96 -7.76 -14.97
CA GLU A 125 -7.25 -6.52 -15.23
C GLU A 125 -5.73 -6.72 -15.14
N ARG A 126 -5.24 -7.39 -14.08
CA ARG A 126 -3.82 -7.73 -13.95
C ARG A 126 -3.29 -8.58 -15.11
N LEU A 127 -4.10 -9.54 -15.59
CA LEU A 127 -3.72 -10.39 -16.72
C LEU A 127 -3.66 -9.59 -18.02
N ARG A 128 -4.60 -8.66 -18.24
CA ARG A 128 -4.57 -7.75 -19.40
C ARG A 128 -3.32 -6.86 -19.38
N GLU A 129 -2.99 -6.26 -18.23
CA GLU A 129 -1.78 -5.44 -18.08
C GLU A 129 -0.51 -6.24 -18.35
N GLN A 130 -0.44 -7.48 -17.84
CA GLN A 130 0.71 -8.35 -18.08
C GLN A 130 0.85 -8.70 -19.57
N LEU A 131 -0.24 -9.10 -20.22
CA LEU A 131 -0.24 -9.38 -21.65
C LEU A 131 0.21 -8.17 -22.47
N GLN A 132 -0.26 -6.97 -22.12
CA GLN A 132 0.14 -5.74 -22.80
C GLN A 132 1.65 -5.48 -22.67
N LYS A 133 2.21 -5.61 -21.46
CA LYS A 133 3.66 -5.47 -21.23
C LYS A 133 4.47 -6.50 -22.02
N ASP A 134 4.00 -7.75 -22.08
CA ASP A 134 4.67 -8.80 -22.84
C ASP A 134 4.69 -8.48 -24.35
N LEU A 135 3.56 -7.99 -24.89
CA LEU A 135 3.48 -7.58 -26.29
C LEU A 135 4.37 -6.36 -26.61
N GLU A 136 4.41 -5.37 -25.72
CA GLU A 136 5.29 -4.20 -25.85
C GLU A 136 6.76 -4.60 -25.82
N THR A 137 7.14 -5.49 -24.90
CA THR A 137 8.50 -6.03 -24.79
C THR A 137 8.91 -6.77 -26.06
N ARG A 138 8.05 -7.64 -26.59
CA ARG A 138 8.32 -8.35 -27.86
C ARG A 138 8.48 -7.39 -29.04
N ARG A 139 7.63 -6.36 -29.14
CA ARG A 139 7.73 -5.34 -30.19
C ARG A 139 9.04 -4.55 -30.09
N ALA A 140 9.48 -4.22 -28.88
CA ALA A 140 10.75 -3.52 -28.66
C ALA A 140 11.97 -4.39 -29.04
N GLN A 141 11.93 -5.69 -28.73
CA GLN A 141 12.96 -6.66 -29.13
C GLN A 141 13.05 -6.78 -30.65
N GLN A 142 11.92 -6.98 -31.33
CA GLN A 142 11.87 -7.07 -32.79
C GLN A 142 12.43 -5.83 -33.50
N ARG A 143 12.16 -4.63 -32.97
CA ARG A 143 12.75 -3.38 -33.49
C ARG A 143 14.27 -3.35 -33.33
N THR A 144 14.78 -3.84 -32.21
CA THR A 144 16.23 -3.87 -31.94
C THR A 144 16.94 -4.89 -32.83
N ASP A 145 16.37 -6.08 -33.00
CA ASP A 145 16.94 -7.15 -33.83
C ASP A 145 16.91 -6.79 -35.32
N GLY A 146 15.84 -6.13 -35.78
CA GLY A 146 15.71 -5.59 -37.13
C GLY A 146 16.74 -4.49 -37.46
N ILE A 147 17.14 -3.69 -36.47
CA ILE A 147 18.20 -2.68 -36.63
C ILE A 147 19.59 -3.33 -36.65
N GLN A 148 19.83 -4.40 -35.88
CA GLN A 148 21.11 -5.13 -35.92
C GLN A 148 21.33 -5.92 -37.21
N THR A 149 20.27 -6.50 -37.78
CA THR A 149 20.35 -7.24 -39.06
C THR A 149 20.58 -6.32 -40.27
N TYR A 150 20.34 -5.01 -40.14
CA TYR A 150 20.57 -4.01 -41.18
C TYR A 150 21.87 -3.22 -40.99
N LYS A 151 22.89 -3.79 -40.33
CA LYS A 151 24.24 -3.20 -40.33
C LYS A 151 25.00 -3.71 -41.57
N PRO A 152 25.08 -2.94 -42.68
CA PRO A 152 25.81 -3.40 -43.86
C PRO A 152 27.28 -3.60 -43.49
N ALA A 153 27.83 -4.74 -43.89
CA ALA A 153 29.26 -5.04 -43.82
C ALA A 153 30.04 -4.06 -44.72
N GLN A 154 30.32 -2.88 -44.18
CA GLN A 154 31.18 -1.89 -44.82
C GLN A 154 32.64 -2.33 -44.64
N GLY A 155 33.30 -2.59 -45.77
CA GLY A 155 34.73 -2.35 -45.92
C GLY A 155 35.64 -3.58 -45.96
N LYS A 156 35.63 -4.31 -47.08
CA LYS A 156 36.83 -5.01 -47.56
C LYS A 156 37.20 -4.40 -48.91
N SER A 157 38.03 -3.38 -48.87
CA SER A 157 38.65 -2.76 -50.05
C SER A 157 40.16 -2.88 -49.89
N ARG A 158 40.77 -3.38 -50.96
CA ARG A 158 42.18 -3.71 -51.21
C ARG A 158 43.23 -2.84 -50.54
#